data_AF-A0A5M8SMC3-F1
#
_entry.id   AF-A0A5M8SMC3-F1
#
_cell.length_a   1.000
_cell.length_b   1.000
_cell.length_c   1.000
_cell.angle_alpha   90.00
_cell.angle_beta   90.00
_cell.angle_gamma   90.00
#
_symmetry.space_group_name_H-M   'P 1'
#
loop_
_entity.id
_entity.type
_entity.pdbx_description
1 polymer ?
#
loop_
_entity_poly.entity_id
_entity_poly.type
_entity_poly.pdbx_seq_one_letter_code
_entity_poly.pdbx_strand_id
1 'polypeptide(L)'
;MQEEFEIFERMLSEAASRVAALYFQLPVAQLADAIYRERVYCYELYHQLRIRWNGFAFSLGGEVDKSGHPLFRGGPYAQAKPDLLVHEPGNMGRNLACVEVKPSIRPVAEFAEDLEKLTWFCDHAHYYRGIFLVYGSDDDETPGLDLLRARLRQAAEDRAIDLERICLMHHRGVGEQAARIQL
;
A
#
# COMPACT_ATOMS: atom_id res chain seq x y z
N MET A 1 5.63 2.23 -18.58
CA MET A 1 5.37 2.31 -17.12
C MET A 1 3.95 2.76 -16.79
N GLN A 2 3.39 3.81 -17.44
CA GLN A 2 2.02 4.27 -17.15
C GLN A 2 0.96 3.18 -17.39
N GLU A 3 0.93 2.59 -18.59
CA GLU A 3 -0.04 1.55 -18.95
C GLU A 3 0.07 0.33 -18.01
N GLU A 4 1.29 -0.10 -17.71
CA GLU A 4 1.53 -1.22 -16.80
C GLU A 4 1.13 -0.88 -15.37
N PHE A 5 1.31 0.37 -14.94
CA PHE A 5 0.85 0.84 -13.63
C PHE A 5 -0.67 0.81 -13.54
N GLU A 6 -1.38 1.27 -14.57
CA GLU A 6 -2.85 1.20 -14.62
C GLU A 6 -3.36 -0.24 -14.63
N ILE A 7 -2.67 -1.15 -15.32
CA ILE A 7 -2.97 -2.59 -15.26
C ILE A 7 -2.77 -3.10 -13.83
N PHE A 8 -1.64 -2.79 -13.19
CA PHE A 8 -1.34 -3.20 -11.83
C PHE A 8 -2.38 -2.67 -10.83
N GLU A 9 -2.76 -1.41 -10.94
CA GLU A 9 -3.75 -0.82 -10.06
C GLU A 9 -5.12 -1.49 -10.17
N ARG A 10 -5.58 -1.80 -11.40
CA ARG A 10 -6.81 -2.57 -11.59
C ARG A 10 -6.70 -3.95 -10.95
N MET A 11 -5.58 -4.65 -11.12
CA MET A 11 -5.34 -5.93 -10.46
C MET A 11 -5.36 -5.79 -8.93
N LEU A 12 -4.77 -4.73 -8.37
CA LEU A 12 -4.78 -4.45 -6.93
C LEU A 12 -6.19 -4.20 -6.42
N SER A 13 -6.96 -3.37 -7.13
CA SER A 13 -8.36 -3.07 -6.83
C SER A 13 -9.23 -4.34 -6.83
N GLU A 14 -9.08 -5.20 -7.83
CA GLU A 14 -9.80 -6.48 -7.95
C GLU A 14 -9.30 -7.58 -7.00
N ALA A 15 -8.06 -7.50 -6.53
CA ALA A 15 -7.51 -8.41 -5.54
C ALA A 15 -8.01 -8.02 -4.14
N ALA A 16 -8.07 -6.72 -3.84
CA ALA A 16 -8.61 -6.20 -2.59
C ALA A 16 -10.05 -6.70 -2.35
N SER A 17 -10.91 -6.66 -3.37
CA SER A 17 -12.30 -7.14 -3.24
C SER A 17 -12.43 -8.65 -2.99
N ARG A 18 -11.34 -9.41 -3.09
CA ARG A 18 -11.31 -10.84 -2.79
C ARG A 18 -10.65 -11.17 -1.45
N VAL A 19 -10.20 -10.18 -0.70
CA VAL A 19 -9.72 -10.39 0.67
C VAL A 19 -10.91 -10.83 1.53
N ALA A 20 -10.85 -12.06 2.04
CA ALA A 20 -11.93 -12.60 2.85
C ALA A 20 -12.01 -11.92 4.23
N ALA A 21 -13.22 -11.90 4.82
CA ALA A 21 -13.49 -11.19 6.08
C ALA A 21 -12.52 -11.52 7.21
N LEU A 22 -12.11 -12.78 7.33
CA LEU A 22 -11.19 -13.25 8.38
C LEU A 22 -9.77 -12.68 8.25
N TYR A 23 -9.38 -12.22 7.06
CA TYR A 23 -8.11 -11.53 6.82
C TYR A 23 -8.26 -10.01 6.87
N PHE A 24 -9.48 -9.49 6.66
CA PHE A 24 -9.80 -8.08 6.75
C PHE A 24 -9.87 -7.60 8.21
N GLN A 25 -10.56 -8.35 9.06
CA GLN A 25 -10.55 -8.15 10.52
C GLN A 25 -10.40 -9.52 11.17
N LEU A 26 -9.28 -9.72 11.87
CA LEU A 26 -8.97 -11.03 12.46
C LEU A 26 -9.74 -11.21 13.77
N PRO A 27 -10.61 -12.24 13.89
CA PRO A 27 -11.24 -12.57 15.15
C PRO A 27 -10.18 -13.07 16.14
N VAL A 28 -10.21 -12.59 17.38
CA VAL A 28 -9.30 -13.02 18.44
C VAL A 28 -10.10 -13.69 19.54
N ALA A 29 -9.70 -14.90 19.92
CA ALA A 29 -10.34 -15.63 21.02
C ALA A 29 -10.35 -14.76 22.29
N GLN A 30 -11.49 -14.69 22.95
CA GLN A 30 -11.71 -13.93 24.19
C GLN A 30 -11.69 -12.39 24.06
N LEU A 31 -11.54 -11.86 22.84
CA LEU A 31 -11.86 -10.45 22.56
C LEU A 31 -13.23 -10.39 21.88
N ALA A 32 -14.06 -9.44 22.30
CA ALA A 32 -15.38 -9.22 21.71
C ALA A 32 -15.27 -8.68 20.27
N ASP A 33 -14.24 -7.88 20.00
CA ASP A 33 -14.05 -7.20 18.73
C ASP A 33 -12.91 -7.82 17.91
N ALA A 34 -13.17 -8.03 16.62
CA ALA A 34 -12.13 -8.39 15.65
C ALA A 34 -11.17 -7.20 15.45
N ILE A 35 -9.89 -7.49 15.23
CA ILE A 35 -8.86 -6.45 15.13
C ILE A 35 -8.23 -6.41 13.74
N TYR A 36 -7.95 -5.20 13.28
CA TYR A 36 -7.17 -5.00 12.06
C TYR A 36 -5.74 -5.52 12.27
N ARG A 37 -5.32 -6.49 11.44
CA ARG A 37 -3.98 -7.07 11.45
C ARG A 37 -3.37 -6.90 10.06
N GLU A 38 -2.65 -5.80 9.89
CA GLU A 38 -1.99 -5.38 8.65
C GLU A 38 -1.31 -6.53 7.89
N ARG A 39 -0.41 -7.29 8.53
CA ARG A 39 0.29 -8.40 7.86
C ARG A 39 -0.64 -9.52 7.39
N VAL A 40 -1.71 -9.80 8.14
CA VAL A 40 -2.69 -10.84 7.76
C VAL A 40 -3.47 -10.40 6.52
N TYR A 41 -3.89 -9.13 6.49
CA TYR A 41 -4.49 -8.54 5.31
C TYR A 41 -3.53 -8.54 4.11
N CYS A 42 -2.27 -8.13 4.30
CA CYS A 42 -1.26 -8.10 3.24
C CYS A 42 -0.98 -9.48 2.64
N TYR A 43 -0.95 -10.55 3.44
CA TYR A 43 -0.74 -11.90 2.92
C TYR A 43 -1.89 -12.38 2.05
N GLU A 44 -3.13 -12.09 2.44
CA GLU A 44 -4.28 -12.45 1.62
C GLU A 44 -4.35 -11.58 0.35
N LEU A 45 -4.07 -10.29 0.46
CA LEU A 45 -3.96 -9.41 -0.71
C LEU A 45 -2.88 -9.89 -1.68
N TYR A 46 -1.71 -10.28 -1.18
CA TYR A 46 -0.63 -10.88 -1.97
C TYR A 46 -1.12 -12.16 -2.66
N HIS A 47 -1.80 -13.05 -1.94
CA HIS A 47 -2.37 -14.27 -2.50
C HIS A 47 -3.35 -13.99 -3.64
N GLN A 48 -4.31 -13.08 -3.44
CA GLN A 48 -5.29 -12.69 -4.45
C GLN A 48 -4.63 -12.03 -5.67
N LEU A 49 -3.62 -11.18 -5.46
CA LEU A 49 -2.80 -10.63 -6.54
C LEU A 49 -2.10 -11.73 -7.33
N ARG A 50 -1.49 -12.72 -6.65
CA ARG A 50 -0.79 -13.85 -7.31
C ARG A 50 -1.70 -14.69 -8.18
N ILE A 51 -2.95 -14.92 -7.76
CA ILE A 51 -3.96 -15.60 -8.59
C ILE A 51 -4.19 -14.82 -9.90
N ARG A 52 -4.19 -13.49 -9.84
CA ARG A 52 -4.46 -12.59 -10.98
C ARG A 52 -3.24 -12.25 -11.81
N TRP A 53 -2.05 -12.50 -11.30
CA TRP A 53 -0.78 -12.01 -11.86
C TRP A 53 -0.40 -12.58 -13.24
N ASN A 54 -1.20 -13.51 -13.76
CA ASN A 54 -0.86 -14.36 -14.90
C ASN A 54 -0.31 -13.57 -16.11
N GLY A 55 0.99 -13.69 -16.35
CA GLY A 55 1.68 -13.10 -17.50
C GLY A 55 2.01 -11.61 -17.39
N PHE A 56 1.83 -10.98 -16.23
CA PHE A 56 2.21 -9.58 -16.05
C PHE A 56 3.73 -9.37 -16.16
N ALA A 57 4.14 -8.29 -16.82
CA ALA A 57 5.54 -8.04 -17.21
C ALA A 57 6.51 -7.75 -16.05
N PHE A 58 5.99 -7.62 -14.83
CA PHE A 58 6.75 -7.36 -13.61
C PHE A 58 6.54 -8.49 -12.61
N SER A 59 7.52 -8.69 -11.72
CA SER A 59 7.39 -9.58 -10.58
C SER A 59 6.64 -8.91 -9.43
N LEU A 60 5.98 -9.72 -8.59
CA LEU A 60 5.41 -9.32 -7.31
C LEU A 60 6.22 -9.90 -6.16
N GLY A 61 6.82 -9.05 -5.34
CA GLY A 61 7.51 -9.41 -4.10
C GLY A 61 6.75 -8.88 -2.88
N GLY A 62 6.77 -9.62 -1.77
CA GLY A 62 6.30 -9.15 -0.47
C GLY A 62 7.46 -8.96 0.50
N GLU A 63 7.39 -7.93 1.35
CA GLU A 63 8.34 -7.66 2.44
C GLU A 63 9.83 -7.75 2.02
N VAL A 64 10.17 -7.27 0.83
CA VAL A 64 11.52 -7.42 0.28
C VAL A 64 12.50 -6.53 1.03
N ASP A 65 13.44 -7.17 1.72
CA ASP A 65 14.50 -6.51 2.47
C ASP A 65 15.46 -5.73 1.55
N LYS A 66 15.70 -4.45 1.88
CA LYS A 66 16.60 -3.55 1.14
C LYS A 66 17.95 -3.28 1.83
N SER A 67 18.15 -3.80 3.03
CA SER A 67 19.35 -3.57 3.86
C SER A 67 20.68 -3.93 3.19
N GLY A 68 20.66 -4.89 2.26
CA GLY A 68 21.83 -5.33 1.50
C GLY A 68 22.10 -4.55 0.21
N HIS A 69 21.17 -3.74 -0.28
CA HIS A 69 21.27 -3.15 -1.62
C HIS A 69 22.07 -1.82 -1.60
N PRO A 70 23.14 -1.67 -2.39
CA PRO A 70 24.04 -0.51 -2.32
C PRO A 70 23.36 0.86 -2.42
N LEU A 71 22.32 0.96 -3.26
CA LEU A 71 21.55 2.20 -3.47
C LEU A 71 20.84 2.69 -2.19
N PHE A 72 20.51 1.80 -1.27
CA PHE A 72 19.79 2.14 -0.05
C PHE A 72 20.75 2.38 1.13
N ARG A 73 22.03 2.02 0.98
CA ARG A 73 23.04 2.09 2.06
C ARG A 73 23.24 3.54 2.49
N GLY A 74 23.05 3.80 3.79
CA GLY A 74 23.24 5.13 4.38
C GLY A 74 22.08 6.11 4.18
N GLY A 75 21.02 5.71 3.47
CA GLY A 75 19.78 6.48 3.36
C GLY A 75 18.83 6.23 4.56
N PRO A 76 17.84 7.12 4.77
CA PRO A 76 16.88 7.00 5.87
C PRO A 76 16.05 5.70 5.83
N TYR A 77 15.87 5.14 4.63
CA TYR A 77 15.08 3.92 4.39
C TYR A 77 15.95 2.71 4.02
N ALA A 78 17.22 2.70 4.43
CA ALA A 78 18.15 1.60 4.20
C ALA A 78 17.60 0.24 4.66
N GLN A 79 16.90 0.23 5.79
CA GLN A 79 16.34 -0.97 6.43
C GLN A 79 14.84 -1.14 6.15
N ALA A 80 14.26 -0.33 5.26
CA ALA A 80 12.84 -0.39 4.97
C ALA A 80 12.47 -1.71 4.29
N LYS A 81 11.27 -2.21 4.64
CA LYS A 81 10.67 -3.40 4.07
C LYS A 81 9.27 -3.03 3.61
N PRO A 82 9.09 -2.60 2.36
CA PRO A 82 7.77 -2.31 1.84
C PRO A 82 6.90 -3.55 1.84
N ASP A 83 5.61 -3.37 2.06
CA ASP A 83 4.66 -4.48 2.10
C ASP A 83 4.68 -5.26 0.80
N LEU A 84 4.58 -4.56 -0.33
CA LEU A 84 4.67 -5.15 -1.67
C LEU A 84 5.56 -4.32 -2.59
N LEU A 85 6.26 -5.03 -3.48
CA LEU A 85 7.02 -4.44 -4.57
C LEU A 85 6.61 -5.03 -5.90
N VAL A 86 6.51 -4.17 -6.91
CA VAL A 86 6.29 -4.56 -8.29
C VAL A 86 7.44 -4.04 -9.13
N HIS A 87 8.32 -4.94 -9.55
CA HIS A 87 9.51 -4.58 -10.32
C HIS A 87 10.00 -5.73 -11.21
N GLU A 88 10.95 -5.45 -12.08
CA GLU A 88 11.77 -6.47 -12.75
C GLU A 88 13.02 -6.77 -11.89
N PRO A 89 13.15 -8.00 -11.34
CA PRO A 89 14.31 -8.34 -10.50
C PRO A 89 15.62 -8.20 -11.27
N GLY A 90 16.63 -7.63 -10.63
CA GLY A 90 17.94 -7.40 -11.24
C GLY A 90 18.01 -6.19 -12.18
N ASN A 91 16.90 -5.46 -12.38
CA ASN A 91 16.86 -4.27 -13.23
C ASN A 91 16.34 -3.04 -12.47
N MET A 92 17.25 -2.14 -12.08
CA MET A 92 16.90 -0.89 -11.40
C MET A 92 16.20 0.15 -12.29
N GLY A 93 16.18 -0.04 -13.61
CA GLY A 93 15.46 0.82 -14.55
C GLY A 93 13.98 0.46 -14.71
N ARG A 94 13.51 -0.64 -14.10
CA ARG A 94 12.15 -1.16 -14.25
C ARG A 94 11.50 -1.48 -12.89
N ASN A 95 11.43 -0.47 -12.03
CA ASN A 95 10.69 -0.48 -10.77
C ASN A 95 9.30 0.17 -10.95
N LEU A 96 8.24 -0.62 -10.96
CA LEU A 96 6.88 -0.14 -11.24
C LEU A 96 6.22 0.50 -10.04
N ALA A 97 6.04 -0.25 -8.96
CA ALA A 97 5.32 0.24 -7.79
C ALA A 97 5.95 -0.23 -6.48
N CYS A 98 5.99 0.68 -5.51
CA CYS A 98 6.25 0.38 -4.10
C CYS A 98 4.92 0.57 -3.36
N VAL A 99 4.46 -0.42 -2.61
CA VAL A 99 3.15 -0.40 -1.96
C VAL A 99 3.31 -0.50 -0.45
N GLU A 100 2.62 0.38 0.26
CA GLU A 100 2.45 0.34 1.71
C GLU A 100 0.96 0.24 2.01
N VAL A 101 0.62 -0.58 3.01
CA VAL A 101 -0.75 -0.89 3.38
C VAL A 101 -0.95 -0.53 4.85
N LYS A 102 -1.99 0.23 5.16
CA LYS A 102 -2.31 0.61 6.55
C LYS A 102 -3.78 0.43 6.89
N PRO A 103 -4.11 -0.05 8.10
CA PRO A 103 -5.47 0.05 8.62
C PRO A 103 -5.91 1.51 8.75
N SER A 104 -7.20 1.79 8.52
CA SER A 104 -7.80 3.13 8.68
C SER A 104 -7.57 3.69 10.08
N ILE A 105 -7.57 2.84 11.11
CA ILE A 105 -7.43 3.25 12.52
C ILE A 105 -6.03 3.74 12.92
N ARG A 106 -5.02 3.66 12.04
CA ARG A 106 -3.63 4.00 12.41
C ARG A 106 -3.41 5.51 12.58
N PRO A 107 -2.58 5.97 13.52
CA PRO A 107 -2.31 7.40 13.70
C PRO A 107 -1.83 8.11 12.41
N VAL A 108 -2.18 9.39 12.26
CA VAL A 108 -1.73 10.25 11.14
C VAL A 108 -0.20 10.28 11.01
N ALA A 109 0.53 10.20 12.12
CA ALA A 109 1.99 10.14 12.11
C ALA A 109 2.53 8.91 11.38
N GLU A 110 1.90 7.73 11.54
CA GLU A 110 2.29 6.52 10.81
C GLU A 110 2.00 6.68 9.30
N PHE A 111 0.89 7.33 8.93
CA PHE A 111 0.63 7.65 7.51
C PHE A 111 1.71 8.56 6.93
N ALA A 112 2.11 9.58 7.68
CA ALA A 112 3.13 10.52 7.24
C ALA A 112 4.49 9.83 6.99
N GLU A 113 4.90 8.94 7.90
CA GLU A 113 6.13 8.14 7.75
C GLU A 113 6.09 7.25 6.49
N ASP A 114 4.97 6.60 6.21
CA ASP A 114 4.83 5.77 5.02
C ASP A 114 4.78 6.59 3.72
N LEU A 115 4.12 7.74 3.72
CA LEU A 115 4.08 8.64 2.56
C LEU A 115 5.47 9.19 2.26
N GLU A 116 6.24 9.63 3.26
CA GLU A 116 7.64 10.06 3.08
C GLU A 116 8.52 8.94 2.54
N LYS A 117 8.35 7.72 3.08
CA LYS A 117 9.04 6.52 2.59
C LYS A 117 8.72 6.27 1.12
N LEU A 118 7.45 6.32 0.73
CA LEU A 118 7.03 6.15 -0.67
C LEU A 118 7.60 7.23 -1.59
N THR A 119 7.56 8.51 -1.19
CA THR A 119 8.20 9.61 -1.92
C THR A 119 9.69 9.31 -2.12
N TRP A 120 10.39 8.91 -1.06
CA TRP A 120 11.81 8.58 -1.14
C TRP A 120 12.08 7.40 -2.10
N PHE A 121 11.28 6.32 -2.06
CA PHE A 121 11.41 5.19 -3.00
C PHE A 121 11.22 5.64 -4.45
N CYS A 122 10.30 6.56 -4.69
CA CYS A 122 10.06 7.11 -6.01
C CYS A 122 11.26 7.95 -6.51
N ASP A 123 11.83 8.79 -5.64
CA ASP A 123 12.92 9.70 -6.00
C ASP A 123 14.28 9.01 -6.11
N HIS A 124 14.58 8.10 -5.18
CA HIS A 124 15.92 7.56 -4.99
C HIS A 124 16.05 6.11 -5.50
N ALA A 125 14.97 5.33 -5.42
CA ALA A 125 14.96 3.94 -5.89
C ALA A 125 14.24 3.76 -7.24
N HIS A 126 13.92 4.86 -7.92
CA HIS A 126 13.34 4.91 -9.27
C HIS A 126 12.03 4.12 -9.42
N TYR A 127 11.26 3.95 -8.35
CA TYR A 127 9.89 3.45 -8.49
C TYR A 127 9.05 4.47 -9.26
N TYR A 128 8.31 3.99 -10.25
CA TYR A 128 7.48 4.84 -11.09
C TYR A 128 6.38 5.55 -10.29
N ARG A 129 5.73 4.82 -9.36
CA ARG A 129 4.74 5.34 -8.41
C ARG A 129 4.82 4.62 -7.07
N GLY A 130 4.49 5.33 -5.99
CA GLY A 130 4.10 4.74 -4.72
C GLY A 130 2.60 4.42 -4.74
N ILE A 131 2.18 3.40 -3.99
CA ILE A 131 0.76 3.18 -3.67
C ILE A 131 0.63 3.15 -2.16
N PHE A 132 -0.23 4.00 -1.62
CA PHE A 132 -0.62 3.95 -0.21
C PHE A 132 -2.06 3.44 -0.13
N LEU A 133 -2.21 2.18 0.29
CA LEU A 133 -3.51 1.52 0.40
C LEU A 133 -3.98 1.52 1.85
N VAL A 134 -5.00 2.30 2.15
CA VAL A 134 -5.67 2.26 3.44
C VAL A 134 -6.83 1.27 3.39
N TYR A 135 -6.97 0.39 4.37
CA TYR A 135 -8.10 -0.55 4.44
C TYR A 135 -8.87 -0.45 5.75
N GLY A 136 -10.16 -0.79 5.69
CA GLY A 136 -11.09 -0.61 6.79
C GLY A 136 -11.79 0.73 6.74
N SER A 137 -12.84 0.84 7.55
CA SER A 137 -13.55 2.09 7.79
C SER A 137 -13.67 2.29 9.28
N ASP A 138 -13.58 3.55 9.71
CA ASP A 138 -13.78 3.93 11.11
C ASP A 138 -15.29 4.05 11.43
N ASP A 139 -16.16 4.05 10.41
CA ASP A 139 -17.63 4.02 10.52
C ASP A 139 -18.28 3.36 9.28
N ASP A 140 -19.45 2.74 9.45
CA ASP A 140 -20.24 2.14 8.36
C ASP A 140 -20.83 3.17 7.37
N GLU A 141 -20.66 4.47 7.60
CA GLU A 141 -21.22 5.56 6.77
C GLU A 141 -20.17 6.38 5.98
N THR A 142 -20.67 7.16 5.01
CA THR A 142 -19.96 8.15 4.16
C THR A 142 -18.98 9.12 4.87
N PRO A 143 -19.11 9.48 6.18
CA PRO A 143 -18.12 10.29 6.89
C PRO A 143 -16.70 9.70 6.93
N GLY A 144 -16.55 8.38 6.75
CA GLY A 144 -15.24 7.72 6.79
C GLY A 144 -14.25 8.21 5.72
N LEU A 145 -14.71 8.47 4.49
CA LEU A 145 -13.81 8.88 3.40
C LEU A 145 -13.32 10.32 3.54
N ASP A 146 -14.19 11.24 3.97
CA ASP A 146 -13.79 12.64 4.17
C ASP A 146 -12.85 12.79 5.36
N LEU A 147 -13.06 12.02 6.43
CA LEU A 147 -12.12 11.93 7.53
C LEU A 147 -10.77 11.37 7.07
N LEU A 148 -10.76 10.30 6.28
CA LEU A 148 -9.54 9.73 5.72
C LEU A 148 -8.80 10.74 4.83
N ARG A 149 -9.52 11.48 3.96
CA ARG A 149 -8.93 12.56 3.15
C ARG A 149 -8.31 13.64 4.02
N ALA A 150 -9.00 14.09 5.07
CA ALA A 150 -8.46 15.09 5.99
C ALA A 150 -7.17 14.59 6.68
N ARG A 151 -7.16 13.33 7.11
CA ARG A 151 -5.99 12.70 7.73
C ARG A 151 -4.83 12.53 6.76
N LEU A 152 -5.08 12.19 5.50
CA LEU A 152 -4.06 12.10 4.46
C LEU A 152 -3.48 13.48 4.10
N ARG A 153 -4.31 14.53 4.03
CA ARG A 153 -3.84 15.91 3.85
C ARG A 153 -2.97 16.36 5.02
N GLN A 154 -3.42 16.08 6.25
CA GLN A 154 -2.65 16.39 7.46
C GLN A 154 -1.33 15.61 7.51
N ALA A 155 -1.31 14.34 7.07
CA ALA A 155 -0.09 13.54 7.01
C ALA A 155 0.94 14.11 6.01
N ALA A 156 0.46 14.74 4.93
CA ALA A 156 1.30 15.36 3.92
C ALA A 156 1.73 16.80 4.25
N GLU A 157 1.10 17.44 5.25
CA GLU A 157 1.35 18.83 5.61
C GLU A 157 2.74 18.99 6.24
N ASP A 158 3.45 20.06 5.86
CA ASP A 158 4.79 20.43 6.37
C ASP A 158 5.90 19.36 6.22
N ARG A 159 5.70 18.38 5.33
CA ARG A 159 6.66 17.30 5.05
C ARG A 159 7.05 17.27 3.58
N ALA A 160 8.23 16.71 3.29
CA ALA A 160 8.71 16.52 1.92
C ALA A 160 8.04 15.31 1.26
N ILE A 161 6.71 15.35 1.14
CA ILE A 161 5.88 14.33 0.52
C ILE A 161 5.41 14.81 -0.85
N ASP A 162 5.68 14.01 -1.87
CA ASP A 162 5.20 14.23 -3.24
C ASP A 162 3.97 13.33 -3.51
N LEU A 163 2.79 13.90 -3.31
CA LEU A 163 1.52 13.20 -3.54
C LEU A 163 1.23 12.93 -5.03
N GLU A 164 1.84 13.66 -5.96
CA GLU A 164 1.65 13.39 -7.41
C GLU A 164 2.31 12.06 -7.81
N ARG A 165 3.33 11.64 -7.05
CA ARG A 165 4.01 10.36 -7.22
C ARG A 165 3.38 9.22 -6.43
N ILE A 166 2.35 9.47 -5.62
CA ILE A 166 1.70 8.47 -4.78
C ILE A 166 0.23 8.30 -5.18
N CYS A 167 -0.13 7.08 -5.58
CA CYS A 167 -1.53 6.70 -5.77
C CYS A 167 -2.14 6.32 -4.42
N LEU A 168 -3.03 7.17 -3.91
CA LEU A 168 -3.76 6.91 -2.67
C LEU A 168 -4.99 6.04 -2.97
N MET A 169 -5.17 4.97 -2.22
CA MET A 169 -6.29 4.04 -2.40
C MET A 169 -6.97 3.71 -1.07
N HIS A 170 -8.28 3.48 -1.11
CA HIS A 170 -9.08 3.04 0.04
C HIS A 170 -9.81 1.73 -0.28
N HIS A 171 -9.60 0.70 0.52
CA HIS A 171 -10.41 -0.52 0.53
C HIS A 171 -11.33 -0.50 1.76
N ARG A 172 -12.55 0.00 1.57
CA ARG A 172 -13.47 0.30 2.66
C ARG A 172 -13.95 -0.93 3.42
N GLY A 173 -14.31 -2.00 2.71
CA GLY A 173 -14.98 -3.15 3.31
C GLY A 173 -14.83 -4.42 2.50
N VAL A 174 -15.07 -5.56 3.15
CA VAL A 174 -14.98 -6.89 2.54
C VAL A 174 -15.87 -6.99 1.30
N GLY A 175 -15.29 -7.48 0.19
CA GLY A 175 -16.01 -7.61 -1.08
C GLY A 175 -16.02 -6.36 -1.93
N GLU A 176 -15.59 -5.21 -1.41
CA GLU A 176 -15.49 -3.96 -2.16
C GLU A 176 -14.14 -3.84 -2.87
N GLN A 177 -14.13 -3.20 -4.04
CA GLN A 177 -12.88 -2.87 -4.70
C GLN A 177 -12.15 -1.73 -3.98
N ALA A 178 -10.81 -1.78 -3.96
CA ALA A 178 -10.04 -0.62 -3.53
C ALA A 178 -10.21 0.51 -4.57
N ALA A 179 -10.56 1.71 -4.13
CA ALA A 179 -10.79 2.86 -5.00
C ALA A 179 -9.73 3.95 -4.80
N ARG A 180 -9.35 4.65 -5.87
CA ARG A 180 -8.48 5.83 -5.77
C ARG A 180 -9.13 6.93 -4.94
N ILE A 181 -8.32 7.58 -4.11
CA ILE A 181 -8.70 8.79 -3.38
C ILE A 181 -8.09 10.00 -4.10
N GLN A 182 -8.92 11.01 -4.34
CA GLN A 182 -8.46 12.34 -4.74
C GLN A 182 -8.46 13.25 -3.50
N LEU A 183 -7.34 13.95 -3.28
CA LEU A 183 -7.15 14.94 -2.21
C LEU A 183 -7.30 16.37 -2.74
#